data_AF-A0A100HGK6-F1
#
_entry.id   AF-A0A100HGK6-F1
#
_cell.length_a   1.000
_cell.length_b   1.000
_cell.length_c   1.000
_cell.angle_alpha   90.00
_cell.angle_beta   90.00
_cell.angle_gamma   90.00
#
_symmetry.space_group_name_H-M   'P 1'
#
loop_
_entity.id
_entity.type
_entity.pdbx_description
1 polymer ?
#
loop_
_entity_poly.entity_id
_entity_poly.type
_entity_poly.pdbx_seq_one_letter_code
_entity_poly.pdbx_strand_id
1 'polypeptide(L)'
;MTPAAPQTPAPTPTPDRWTVDALEDTPHGPVARLERPDGSTVDVPARHLPDGVREGDLLAVQDGPDGVRFQALPDETRARRTQVQAKLDALNARQAPPTNEQGEIDL
;
A
#
# COMPACT_ATOMS: atom_id res chain seq x y z
N MET A 1 37.40 -32.42 -15.78
CA MET A 1 36.88 -31.06 -16.05
C MET A 1 35.36 -31.15 -15.92
N THR A 2 34.81 -30.77 -14.78
CA THR A 2 33.37 -30.87 -14.50
C THR A 2 32.67 -29.63 -15.06
N PRO A 3 31.59 -29.75 -15.86
CA PRO A 3 30.85 -28.57 -16.30
C PRO A 3 30.11 -27.95 -15.11
N ALA A 4 30.31 -26.66 -14.90
CA ALA A 4 29.58 -25.88 -13.90
C ALA A 4 28.09 -25.83 -14.29
N ALA A 5 27.22 -26.17 -13.34
CA ALA A 5 25.77 -26.05 -13.51
C ALA A 5 25.38 -24.59 -13.78
N PRO A 6 24.31 -24.33 -14.57
CA PRO A 6 23.80 -22.98 -14.75
C PRO A 6 23.35 -22.44 -13.38
N GLN A 7 23.99 -21.37 -12.93
CA GLN A 7 23.56 -20.65 -11.74
C GLN A 7 22.22 -20.00 -12.08
N THR A 8 21.13 -20.55 -11.56
CA THR A 8 19.81 -19.91 -11.63
C THR A 8 19.96 -18.48 -11.11
N PRO A 9 19.55 -17.43 -11.84
CA PRO A 9 19.55 -16.09 -11.26
C PRO A 9 18.71 -16.14 -9.99
N ALA A 10 19.31 -15.73 -8.87
CA ALA A 10 18.59 -15.62 -7.61
C ALA A 10 17.31 -14.80 -7.85
N PRO A 11 16.15 -15.18 -7.28
CA PRO A 11 14.97 -14.33 -7.36
C PRO A 11 15.38 -12.97 -6.83
N THR A 12 15.33 -11.94 -7.67
CA THR A 12 15.44 -10.55 -7.21
C THR A 12 14.44 -10.42 -6.07
N PRO A 13 14.87 -10.06 -4.85
CA PRO A 13 13.94 -9.90 -3.75
C PRO A 13 12.89 -8.89 -4.19
N THR A 14 11.64 -9.33 -4.25
CA THR A 14 10.52 -8.42 -4.51
C THR A 14 10.60 -7.33 -3.44
N PRO A 15 10.67 -6.04 -3.82
CA PRO A 15 10.75 -4.98 -2.84
C PRO A 15 9.53 -5.04 -1.92
N ASP A 16 9.78 -4.87 -0.63
CA ASP A 16 8.71 -4.93 0.37
C ASP A 16 7.75 -3.75 0.15
N ARG A 17 6.45 -3.97 0.36
CA ARG A 17 5.40 -2.99 0.04
C ARG A 17 4.77 -2.49 1.32
N TRP A 18 5.13 -1.27 1.72
CA TRP A 18 4.61 -0.65 2.94
C TRP A 18 3.52 0.35 2.57
N THR A 19 2.49 0.47 3.41
CA THR A 19 1.40 1.43 3.21
C THR A 19 1.63 2.62 4.14
N VAL A 20 1.41 3.84 3.67
CA VAL A 20 1.37 5.02 4.56
C VAL A 20 0.09 4.94 5.38
N ASP A 21 0.21 4.65 6.67
CA ASP A 21 -0.93 4.54 7.58
C ASP A 21 -1.36 5.88 8.16
N ALA A 22 -0.40 6.78 8.44
CA ALA A 22 -0.67 8.13 8.91
C ALA A 22 0.45 9.10 8.55
N LEU A 23 0.10 10.38 8.45
CA LEU A 23 1.04 11.50 8.32
C LEU A 23 0.74 12.51 9.43
N GLU A 24 1.68 12.66 10.37
CA GLU A 24 1.52 13.45 11.59
C GLU A 24 2.57 14.57 11.64
N ASP A 25 2.13 15.80 11.90
CA ASP A 25 3.05 16.90 12.18
C ASP A 25 3.37 16.91 13.68
N THR A 26 4.65 16.69 14.02
CA THR A 26 5.11 16.66 15.40
C THR A 26 5.95 17.90 15.72
N PRO A 27 6.15 18.25 17.00
CA PRO A 27 7.06 19.33 17.39
C PRO A 27 8.50 19.14 16.90
N HIS A 28 8.89 17.91 16.54
CA HIS A 28 10.20 17.56 16.01
C HIS A 28 10.23 17.47 14.47
N GLY A 29 9.12 17.82 13.81
CA GLY A 29 8.91 17.78 12.37
C GLY A 29 7.89 16.70 11.94
N PRO A 30 7.56 16.66 10.64
CA PRO A 30 6.59 15.71 10.11
C PRO A 30 7.13 14.28 10.13
N VAL A 31 6.30 13.36 10.60
CA VAL A 31 6.55 11.92 10.72
C VAL A 31 5.43 11.18 10.01
N ALA A 32 5.79 10.13 9.28
CA ALA A 32 4.83 9.21 8.71
C ALA A 32 4.89 7.88 9.43
N ARG A 33 3.72 7.32 9.73
CA ARG A 33 3.60 5.94 10.17
C ARG A 33 3.39 5.06 8.96
N LEU A 34 4.28 4.08 8.75
CA LEU A 34 4.20 3.12 7.66
C LEU A 34 3.80 1.74 8.19
N GLU A 35 2.79 1.13 7.60
CA GLU A 35 2.35 -0.24 7.87
C GLU A 35 3.06 -1.23 6.93
N ARG A 36 3.67 -2.25 7.52
CA ARG A 36 4.32 -3.38 6.84
C ARG A 36 3.28 -4.44 6.43
N PRO A 37 3.59 -5.32 5.46
CA PRO A 37 2.71 -6.42 5.10
C PRO A 37 2.39 -7.37 6.27
N ASP A 38 3.27 -7.48 7.26
CA ASP A 38 3.04 -8.25 8.50
C ASP A 38 2.11 -7.55 9.51
N GLY A 39 1.56 -6.38 9.18
CA GLY A 39 0.68 -5.58 10.05
C GLY A 39 1.40 -4.80 11.14
N SER A 40 2.73 -4.81 11.16
CA SER A 40 3.52 -3.97 12.07
C SER A 40 3.68 -2.56 11.52
N THR A 41 3.70 -1.55 12.39
CA THR A 41 3.90 -0.14 11.99
C THR A 41 5.30 0.37 12.35
N VAL A 42 5.82 1.30 11.54
CA VAL A 42 7.12 1.96 11.74
C VAL A 42 6.97 3.46 11.52
N ASP A 43 7.47 4.25 12.46
CA ASP A 43 7.53 5.70 12.32
C ASP A 43 8.79 6.12 11.56
N VAL A 44 8.61 6.86 10.46
CA VAL A 44 9.68 7.32 9.59
C VAL A 44 9.56 8.83 9.41
N PRO A 45 10.63 9.61 9.58
CA PRO A 45 10.56 11.05 9.35
C PRO A 45 10.20 11.34 7.88
N ALA A 46 9.24 12.24 7.65
CA ALA A 46 8.69 12.47 6.30
C ALA A 46 9.73 12.95 5.28
N ARG A 47 10.86 13.54 5.74
CA ARG A 47 12.02 13.89 4.90
C ARG A 47 12.66 12.71 4.15
N HIS A 48 12.44 11.48 4.61
CA HIS A 48 12.92 10.26 3.94
C HIS A 48 11.93 9.72 2.91
N LEU A 49 10.71 10.24 2.89
CA LEU A 49 9.68 9.84 1.96
C LEU A 49 9.75 10.65 0.67
N PRO A 50 9.29 10.06 -0.46
CA PRO A 50 9.12 10.83 -1.68
C PRO A 50 8.10 11.94 -1.49
N ASP A 51 8.27 13.03 -2.24
CA ASP A 51 7.37 14.17 -2.18
C ASP A 51 5.95 13.80 -2.67
N GLY A 52 4.93 14.43 -2.10
CA GLY A 52 3.53 14.21 -2.50
C GLY A 52 2.86 12.92 -2.01
N VAL A 53 3.53 12.12 -1.15
CA VAL A 53 2.90 10.94 -0.51
C VAL A 53 1.71 11.33 0.36
N ARG A 54 0.71 10.46 0.42
CA ARG A 54 -0.51 10.65 1.22
C ARG A 54 -0.81 9.40 2.03
N GLU A 55 -1.67 9.55 3.02
CA GLU A 55 -2.24 8.41 3.72
C GLU A 55 -2.92 7.45 2.73
N GLY A 56 -2.64 6.16 2.90
CA GLY A 56 -3.09 5.07 2.04
C GLY A 56 -2.20 4.79 0.81
N ASP A 57 -1.15 5.58 0.55
CA ASP A 57 -0.23 5.29 -0.56
C ASP A 57 0.67 4.08 -0.28
N LEU A 58 0.95 3.32 -1.34
CA LEU A 58 1.91 2.21 -1.32
C LEU A 58 3.31 2.72 -1.65
N LEU A 59 4.27 2.30 -0.84
CA LEU A 59 5.69 2.57 -1.00
C LEU A 59 6.44 1.26 -1.21
N ALA A 60 7.23 1.18 -2.27
CA ALA A 60 8.24 0.15 -2.42
C ALA A 60 9.43 0.50 -1.51
N VAL A 61 9.81 -0.46 -0.68
CA VAL A 61 10.94 -0.38 0.22
C VAL A 61 12.09 -1.18 -0.36
N GLN A 62 13.22 -0.49 -0.56
CA GLN A 62 14.43 -1.06 -1.11
C GLN A 62 15.57 -0.83 -0.13
N ASP A 63 16.12 -1.92 0.40
CA ASP A 63 17.36 -1.88 1.18
C ASP A 63 18.54 -1.57 0.25
N GLY A 64 19.29 -0.52 0.61
CA GLY A 64 20.47 -0.08 -0.11
C GLY A 64 21.68 0.06 0.82
N PRO A 65 22.89 0.23 0.25
CA PRO A 65 24.11 0.41 1.03
C PRO A 65 24.09 1.64 1.95
N ASP A 66 23.27 2.65 1.61
CA ASP A 66 23.06 3.88 2.39
C ASP A 66 21.80 3.83 3.29
N GLY A 67 21.21 2.65 3.45
CA GLY A 67 19.97 2.43 4.22
C GLY A 67 18.73 2.23 3.35
N VAL A 68 17.57 2.42 3.96
CA VAL A 68 16.26 2.13 3.35
C VAL A 68 15.83 3.27 2.42
N ARG A 69 15.48 2.93 1.17
CA ARG A 69 14.88 3.85 0.21
C ARG A 69 13.41 3.55 -0.02
N PHE A 70 12.60 4.60 -0.04
CA PHE A 70 11.17 4.55 -0.31
C PHE A 70 10.88 5.10 -1.71
N GLN A 71 10.08 4.37 -2.47
CA GLN A 71 9.60 4.79 -3.77
C GLN A 71 8.08 4.71 -3.81
N ALA A 72 7.40 5.82 -4.13
CA ALA A 72 5.96 5.82 -4.28
C ALA A 72 5.52 4.96 -5.47
N LEU A 73 4.46 4.17 -5.27
CA LEU A 73 3.85 3.31 -6.28
C LEU A 73 2.42 3.78 -6.61
N PRO A 74 2.25 4.95 -7.23
CA PRO A 74 0.93 5.55 -7.44
C PRO A 74 -0.01 4.70 -8.30
N ASP A 75 0.53 3.91 -9.24
CA ASP A 75 -0.25 3.01 -10.08
C ASP A 75 -0.80 1.82 -9.26
N GLU A 76 0.01 1.23 -8.38
CA GLU A 76 -0.42 0.17 -7.47
C GLU A 76 -1.40 0.69 -6.41
N THR A 77 -1.16 1.88 -5.86
CA THR A 77 -2.11 2.57 -4.97
C THR A 77 -3.47 2.70 -5.65
N ARG A 78 -3.50 3.15 -6.91
CA ARG A 78 -4.74 3.31 -7.68
C ARG A 78 -5.43 1.97 -7.93
N ALA A 79 -4.69 0.95 -8.35
CA ALA A 79 -5.22 -0.39 -8.59
C ALA A 79 -5.83 -1.00 -7.33
N ARG A 80 -5.15 -0.88 -6.18
CA ARG A 80 -5.66 -1.37 -4.89
C ARG A 80 -6.91 -0.63 -4.46
N ARG A 81 -6.95 0.70 -4.62
CA ARG A 81 -8.13 1.52 -4.33
C ARG A 81 -9.33 1.11 -5.19
N THR A 82 -9.14 0.86 -6.47
CA THR A 82 -10.20 0.38 -7.37
C THR A 82 -10.73 -1.00 -6.94
N GLN A 83 -9.85 -1.93 -6.55
CA GLN A 83 -10.26 -3.25 -6.08
C GLN A 83 -11.05 -3.19 -4.76
N VAL A 84 -10.59 -2.38 -3.80
CA VAL A 84 -11.31 -2.18 -2.53
C VAL A 84 -12.67 -1.54 -2.78
N GLN A 85 -12.74 -0.53 -3.65
CA GLN A 85 -14.00 0.10 -4.04
C GLN A 85 -14.97 -0.88 -4.69
N ALA A 86 -14.49 -1.73 -5.61
CA ALA A 86 -15.31 -2.75 -6.27
C ALA A 86 -15.83 -3.82 -5.27
N LYS A 87 -15.01 -4.18 -4.27
CA LYS A 87 -15.43 -5.10 -3.22
C LYS A 87 -16.50 -4.49 -2.30
N LEU A 88 -16.36 -3.22 -1.94
CA LEU A 88 -17.37 -2.48 -1.17
C LEU A 88 -18.68 -2.33 -1.95
N ASP A 89 -18.59 -1.98 -3.24
CA ASP A 89 -19.74 -1.89 -4.14
C ASP A 89 -20.49 -3.23 -4.24
N ALA A 90 -19.78 -4.33 -4.45
CA ALA A 90 -20.37 -5.67 -4.50
C ALA A 90 -21.01 -6.10 -3.17
N LEU A 91 -20.48 -5.66 -2.02
CA LEU A 91 -21.10 -5.90 -0.72
C LEU A 91 -22.39 -5.08 -0.56
N ASN A 92 -22.38 -3.80 -0.93
CA ASN A 92 -23.56 -2.94 -0.89
C ASN A 92 -24.66 -3.43 -1.84
N ALA A 93 -24.31 -3.86 -3.06
CA ALA A 93 -25.27 -4.41 -4.03
C ALA A 93 -25.98 -5.69 -3.54
N ARG A 94 -25.34 -6.44 -2.64
CA ARG A 94 -25.92 -7.64 -2.02
C ARG A 94 -26.77 -7.34 -0.79
N GLN A 95 -26.61 -6.16 -0.20
CA GLN A 95 -27.29 -5.72 1.02
C GLN A 95 -28.39 -4.68 0.74
N ALA A 96 -28.51 -4.20 -0.50
CA ALA A 96 -29.60 -3.33 -0.89
C ALA A 96 -30.94 -4.07 -0.66
N PRO A 97 -31.85 -3.54 0.17
CA PRO A 97 -33.20 -4.09 0.27
C PRO A 97 -33.86 -3.99 -1.11
N PRO A 98 -34.80 -4.88 -1.46
CA PRO A 98 -35.56 -4.74 -2.69
C PRO A 98 -36.34 -3.42 -2.61
N THR A 99 -35.87 -2.42 -3.32
CA THR A 99 -36.60 -1.18 -3.53
C THR A 99 -37.69 -1.46 -4.56
N ASN A 100 -38.94 -1.14 -4.22
CA ASN A 100 -40.05 -1.22 -5.18
C ASN A 100 -39.84 -0.18 -6.31
N GLU A 101 -40.61 -0.26 -7.40
CA GLU A 101 -40.45 0.61 -8.59
C GLU A 101 -40.59 2.12 -8.32
N GLN A 102 -40.89 2.52 -7.08
CA GLN A 102 -41.06 3.90 -6.63
C GLN A 102 -39.90 4.42 -5.77
N GLY A 103 -38.86 3.62 -5.51
CA GLY A 103 -37.71 4.09 -4.73
C GLY A 103 -37.88 3.98 -3.21
N GLU A 104 -38.95 3.34 -2.72
CA GLU A 104 -39.22 3.22 -1.29
C GLU A 104 -38.56 1.96 -0.69
N ILE A 105 -37.96 2.12 0.49
CA ILE A 105 -37.52 1.01 1.32
C ILE A 105 -38.76 0.33 1.92
N ASP A 106 -39.10 -0.86 1.43
CA ASP A 106 -40.10 -1.71 2.07
C ASP A 106 -39.52 -2.22 3.40
N LEU A 107 -40.09 -1.78 4.53
CA LEU A 107 -39.59 -2.02 5.89
C LEU A 107 -40.60 -2.83 6.72
#